data_AF-A0A259GH29-F1
#
_entry.id   AF-A0A259GH29-F1
#
_cell.length_a   1.000
_cell.length_b   1.000
_cell.length_c   1.000
_cell.angle_alpha   90.00
_cell.angle_beta   90.00
_cell.angle_gamma   90.00
#
_symmetry.space_group_name_H-M   'P 1'
#
loop_
_entity.id
_entity.type
_entity.pdbx_description
1 polymer ?
#
loop_
_entity_poly.entity_id
_entity_poly.type
_entity_poly.pdbx_seq_one_letter_code
_entity_poly.pdbx_strand_id
1 'polypeptide(L)'
;MNFLRILLAALVLSFSFNAVAAKTLTDDESVEFTEAIGKGNMKVIKKYMDAGVDVNVGYFAWPPLLMAAAKGQLEAVKYFASKGADLDY
;
A
#
# COMPACT_ATOMS: atom_id res chain seq x y z
N MET A 1 31.80 21.15 -18.19
CA MET A 1 31.31 20.11 -17.25
C MET A 1 29.89 20.38 -16.73
N ASN A 2 29.03 21.05 -17.52
CA ASN A 2 27.64 21.37 -17.13
C ASN A 2 26.63 20.47 -17.85
N PHE A 3 26.96 19.99 -19.04
CA PHE A 3 26.12 19.11 -19.85
C PHE A 3 25.82 17.78 -19.15
N LEU A 4 26.82 17.13 -18.55
CA LEU A 4 26.64 15.87 -17.80
C LEU A 4 25.75 16.03 -16.57
N ARG A 5 25.80 17.20 -15.90
CA ARG A 5 24.94 17.52 -14.76
C ARG A 5 23.48 17.74 -15.18
N ILE A 6 23.26 18.42 -16.31
CA ILE A 6 21.93 18.61 -16.90
C ILE A 6 21.35 17.27 -17.35
N LEU A 7 22.17 16.40 -17.95
CA LEU A 7 21.76 15.05 -18.37
C LEU A 7 21.35 14.20 -17.17
N LEU A 8 22.13 14.20 -16.09
CA LEU A 8 21.81 13.50 -14.84
C LEU A 8 20.53 14.05 -14.18
N ALA A 9 20.35 15.37 -14.14
CA ALA A 9 19.15 15.99 -13.59
C ALA A 9 17.89 15.64 -14.41
N ALA A 10 17.99 15.63 -15.74
CA ALA A 10 16.91 15.20 -16.63
C ALA A 10 16.57 13.71 -16.44
N LEU A 11 17.58 12.87 -16.19
CA LEU A 11 17.39 11.43 -15.97
C LEU A 11 16.66 11.17 -14.64
N VAL A 12 17.01 11.88 -13.57
CA VAL A 12 16.32 11.81 -12.26
C VAL A 12 14.87 12.30 -12.36
N LEU A 13 14.62 13.38 -13.11
CA LEU A 13 13.26 13.88 -13.38
C LEU A 13 12.44 12.89 -14.21
N SER A 14 13.06 12.17 -15.16
CA SER A 14 12.38 11.14 -15.94
C SER A 14 12.07 9.87 -15.13
N PHE A 15 12.89 9.56 -14.12
CA PHE A 15 12.66 8.47 -13.16
C PHE A 15 11.58 8.83 -12.12
N SER A 16 11.12 10.08 -12.10
CA SER A 16 10.08 10.57 -11.18
C SER A 16 8.66 10.15 -11.58
N PHE A 17 8.51 9.25 -12.57
CA PHE A 17 7.27 8.51 -12.82
C PHE A 17 7.06 7.43 -11.74
N ASN A 18 6.93 7.84 -10.47
CA ASN A 18 6.42 7.00 -9.38
C ASN A 18 4.88 6.88 -9.44
N ALA A 19 4.34 6.63 -10.64
CA ALA A 19 2.94 6.31 -10.84
C ALA A 19 2.86 4.98 -11.59
N VAL A 20 3.44 3.93 -11.01
CA VAL A 20 2.81 2.62 -11.17
C VAL A 20 1.45 2.82 -10.51
N ALA A 21 0.39 2.99 -11.31
CA ALA A 21 -0.95 3.14 -10.79
C ALA A 21 -1.18 1.99 -9.80
N ALA A 22 -1.41 2.32 -8.53
CA ALA A 22 -1.67 1.32 -7.52
C ALA A 22 -2.81 0.43 -8.01
N LYS A 23 -2.70 -0.88 -7.80
CA LYS A 23 -3.73 -1.81 -8.24
C LYS A 23 -5.04 -1.44 -7.55
N THR A 24 -6.05 -1.06 -8.33
CA THR A 24 -7.41 -0.95 -7.86
C THR A 24 -8.02 -2.35 -7.78
N LEU A 25 -8.56 -2.70 -6.62
CA LEU A 25 -9.26 -3.96 -6.43
C LEU A 25 -10.68 -3.87 -7.00
N THR A 26 -11.21 -4.98 -7.52
CA THR A 26 -12.65 -5.10 -7.77
C THR A 26 -13.43 -5.11 -6.44
N ASP A 27 -14.76 -5.00 -6.51
CA ASP A 27 -15.61 -5.07 -5.30
C ASP A 27 -15.41 -6.41 -4.57
N ASP A 28 -15.40 -7.52 -5.30
CA ASP A 28 -15.17 -8.86 -4.73
C ASP A 28 -13.77 -8.99 -4.11
N GLU A 29 -12.73 -8.47 -4.78
CA GLU A 29 -11.36 -8.47 -4.23
C GLU A 29 -11.26 -7.59 -2.98
N SER A 30 -11.97 -6.46 -2.93
CA SER A 30 -12.02 -5.57 -1.77
C SER A 30 -12.69 -6.25 -0.57
N VAL A 31 -13.77 -7.01 -0.81
CA VAL A 31 -14.43 -7.82 0.22
C VAL A 31 -13.47 -8.90 0.73
N GLU A 32 -12.82 -9.67 -0.16
CA GLU A 32 -11.84 -10.69 0.23
C GLU A 32 -10.69 -10.08 1.05
N PHE A 33 -10.14 -8.95 0.61
CA PHE A 33 -9.02 -8.29 1.27
C PHE A 33 -9.39 -7.73 2.65
N THR A 34 -10.51 -7.03 2.78
CA THR A 34 -10.97 -6.46 4.06
C THR A 34 -11.37 -7.54 5.06
N GLU A 35 -11.99 -8.63 4.62
CA GLU A 35 -12.27 -9.79 5.47
C GLU A 35 -10.96 -10.46 5.95
N ALA A 36 -9.98 -10.60 5.06
CA ALA A 36 -8.66 -11.10 5.42
C ALA A 36 -7.96 -10.21 6.45
N ILE A 37 -8.05 -8.88 6.32
CA ILE A 37 -7.55 -7.93 7.32
C ILE A 37 -8.23 -8.17 8.66
N GLY A 38 -9.56 -8.23 8.68
CA GLY A 38 -10.32 -8.40 9.92
C GLY A 38 -10.03 -9.72 10.64
N LYS A 39 -9.71 -10.78 9.88
CA LYS A 39 -9.33 -12.11 10.40
C LYS A 39 -7.83 -12.26 10.66
N GLY A 40 -6.99 -11.29 10.29
CA GLY A 40 -5.53 -11.40 10.39
C GLY A 40 -4.92 -12.44 9.43
N ASN A 41 -5.58 -12.73 8.30
CA ASN A 41 -5.11 -13.71 7.34
C ASN A 41 -3.94 -13.15 6.50
N MET A 42 -2.73 -13.27 7.05
CA MET A 42 -1.51 -12.71 6.47
C MET A 42 -1.18 -13.25 5.07
N LYS A 43 -1.63 -14.46 4.72
CA LYS A 43 -1.42 -15.01 3.38
C LYS A 43 -2.15 -14.20 2.32
N VAL A 44 -3.42 -13.88 2.58
CA VAL A 44 -4.26 -13.10 1.66
C VAL A 44 -3.85 -11.62 1.69
N ILE A 45 -3.52 -11.08 2.87
CA ILE A 45 -3.01 -9.71 2.98
C ILE A 45 -1.76 -9.53 2.11
N LYS A 46 -0.77 -10.43 2.21
CA LYS A 46 0.45 -10.36 1.39
C LYS A 46 0.17 -10.54 -0.10
N LYS A 47 -0.73 -11.46 -0.49
CA LYS A 47 -1.17 -11.64 -1.89
C LYS A 47 -1.59 -10.31 -2.52
N TYR A 48 -2.40 -9.51 -1.83
CA TYR A 48 -2.88 -8.22 -2.36
C TYR A 48 -1.83 -7.11 -2.29
N MET A 49 -1.06 -7.02 -1.20
CA MET A 49 0.01 -6.03 -1.09
C MET A 49 1.12 -6.26 -2.13
N ASP A 50 1.48 -7.51 -2.39
CA ASP A 50 2.47 -7.87 -3.41
C ASP A 50 1.93 -7.63 -4.84
N ALA A 51 0.61 -7.52 -5.02
CA ALA A 51 -0.03 -7.13 -6.27
C ALA A 51 -0.05 -5.61 -6.50
N GLY A 52 0.57 -4.81 -5.62
CA GLY A 52 0.71 -3.36 -5.79
C GLY A 52 -0.50 -2.55 -5.32
N VAL A 53 -1.29 -3.10 -4.39
CA VAL A 53 -2.35 -2.34 -3.69
C VAL A 53 -1.71 -1.25 -2.83
N ASP A 54 -2.25 -0.04 -2.89
CA ASP A 54 -1.82 1.06 -2.02
C ASP A 54 -2.29 0.79 -0.58
N VAL A 55 -1.32 0.84 0.33
CA VAL A 55 -1.49 0.56 1.77
C VAL A 55 -2.38 1.59 2.48
N ASN A 56 -2.55 2.78 1.90
CA ASN A 56 -3.31 3.88 2.47
C ASN A 56 -4.70 4.06 1.84
N VAL A 57 -5.06 3.24 0.84
CA VAL A 57 -6.40 3.29 0.25
C VAL A 57 -7.44 2.88 1.29
N GLY A 58 -8.46 3.72 1.45
CA GLY A 58 -9.60 3.43 2.31
C GLY A 58 -10.54 2.40 1.68
N TYR A 59 -10.85 1.34 2.43
CA TYR A 59 -11.92 0.40 2.12
C TYR A 59 -13.04 0.60 3.12
N PHE A 60 -14.24 0.92 2.65
CA PHE A 60 -15.36 1.32 3.52
C PHE A 60 -14.99 2.47 4.46
N ALA A 61 -14.30 3.48 3.91
CA ALA A 61 -13.78 4.66 4.60
C ALA A 61 -12.62 4.42 5.59
N TRP A 62 -12.15 3.18 5.80
CA TRP A 62 -11.03 2.89 6.71
C TRP A 62 -9.82 2.35 5.95
N PRO A 63 -8.60 2.82 6.23
CA PRO A 63 -7.39 2.23 5.65
C PRO A 63 -7.09 0.87 6.31
N PRO A 64 -6.33 -0.02 5.62
CA PRO A 64 -5.94 -1.34 6.11
C PRO A 64 -5.37 -1.34 7.53
N LEU A 65 -4.55 -0.36 7.88
CA LEU A 65 -3.95 -0.24 9.20
C LEU A 65 -5.02 -0.08 10.30
N LEU A 66 -5.99 0.83 10.11
CA LEU A 66 -7.03 1.08 11.09
C LEU A 66 -7.94 -0.15 11.25
N MET A 67 -8.32 -0.80 10.15
CA MET A 67 -9.09 -2.05 10.20
C MET A 67 -8.36 -3.13 11.01
N ALA A 68 -7.07 -3.33 10.77
CA ALA A 68 -6.26 -4.29 11.51
C ALA A 68 -6.18 -3.94 13.00
N ALA A 69 -5.95 -2.67 13.33
CA ALA A 69 -5.87 -2.17 14.71
C ALA A 69 -7.21 -2.35 15.45
N ALA A 70 -8.32 -1.95 14.83
CA ALA A 70 -9.66 -2.09 15.39
C ALA A 70 -10.07 -3.55 15.66
N LYS A 71 -9.46 -4.50 14.94
CA LYS A 71 -9.68 -5.94 15.10
C LYS A 71 -8.61 -6.65 15.94
N GLY A 72 -7.63 -5.92 16.48
CA GLY A 72 -6.56 -6.49 17.31
C GLY A 72 -5.53 -7.34 16.55
N GLN A 73 -5.44 -7.18 15.23
CA GLN A 73 -4.59 -7.99 14.37
C GLN A 73 -3.14 -7.47 14.34
N LEU A 74 -2.41 -7.70 15.44
CA LEU A 74 -1.08 -7.11 15.67
C LEU A 74 -0.05 -7.40 14.56
N GLU A 75 -0.06 -8.61 13.98
CA GLU A 75 0.86 -8.95 12.88
C GLU A 75 0.55 -8.13 11.62
N ALA A 76 -0.73 -7.97 11.29
CA ALA A 76 -1.17 -7.15 10.17
C ALA A 76 -0.85 -5.66 10.40
N VAL A 77 -1.04 -5.15 11.63
CA VAL A 77 -0.66 -3.77 12.00
C VAL A 77 0.83 -3.53 11.74
N LYS A 78 1.70 -4.40 12.27
CA LYS A 78 3.15 -4.30 12.06
C LYS A 78 3.52 -4.38 10.59
N TYR A 79 2.85 -5.27 9.85
CA TYR A 79 3.10 -5.42 8.42
C TYR A 79 2.70 -4.18 7.63
N PHE A 80 1.50 -3.62 7.84
CA PHE A 80 1.08 -2.40 7.15
C PHE A 80 1.97 -1.21 7.50
N ALA A 81 2.35 -1.04 8.77
CA ALA A 81 3.33 -0.02 9.17
C ALA A 81 4.67 -0.21 8.42
N SER A 82 5.16 -1.45 8.28
CA SER A 82 6.38 -1.74 7.52
C SER A 82 6.28 -1.46 6.02
N LYS A 83 5.05 -1.34 5.49
CA LYS A 83 4.76 -1.03 4.09
C LYS A 83 4.49 0.46 3.85
N GLY A 84 4.69 1.31 4.85
CA GLY A 84 4.48 2.76 4.73
C GLY A 84 3.03 3.19 4.93
N ALA A 85 2.24 2.42 5.69
CA ALA A 85 0.94 2.88 6.15
C ALA A 85 1.09 4.16 6.97
N ASP A 86 0.22 5.13 6.74
CA ASP A 86 0.12 6.33 7.56
C ASP A 86 -0.33 5.92 8.98
N LEU A 87 0.47 6.32 9.96
CA LEU A 87 0.20 6.06 11.38
C LEU A 87 -0.61 7.19 12.02
N ASP A 88 -0.68 8.35 11.35
CA ASP A 88 -1.46 9.51 11.78
C ASP A 88 -2.85 9.42 11.12
N TYR A 89 -3.81 8.82 11.83
CA TYR A 89 -5.19 8.62 11.36
C TYR A 89 -6.22 9.26 12.28
#